data_AF-A0A8X6IUW6-F1
#
_entry.id   AF-A0A8X6IUW6-F1
#
_cell.length_a   1.000
_cell.length_b   1.000
_cell.length_c   1.000
_cell.angle_alpha   90.00
_cell.angle_beta   90.00
_cell.angle_gamma   90.00
#
_symmetry.space_group_name_H-M   'P 1'
#
loop_
_entity.id
_entity.type
_entity.pdbx_description
1 polymer ?
#
loop_
_entity_poly.entity_id
_entity_poly.type
_entity_poly.pdbx_seq_one_letter_code
_entity_poly.pdbx_strand_id
1 'polypeptide(L)'
;MKIAFLLALMFMVASASHEAYCPKRYTWVCVRSINECCSDDDCDRGQFCCQENCGNTCQFTTSFPTDGSKVVFDKRCGVEI
;
A
#
# COMPACT_ATOMS: atom_id res chain seq x y z
N MET A 1 -2.61 -30.80 26.76
CA MET A 1 -1.50 -30.55 25.80
C MET A 1 -1.92 -30.15 24.40
N LYS A 2 -3.05 -30.63 23.82
CA LYS A 2 -3.56 -30.16 22.52
C LYS A 2 -3.94 -28.66 22.50
N ILE A 3 -4.60 -28.19 23.57
CA ILE A 3 -5.04 -26.78 23.68
C ILE A 3 -3.85 -25.82 23.74
N ALA A 4 -2.80 -26.16 24.50
CA ALA A 4 -1.58 -25.35 24.58
C ALA A 4 -0.87 -25.22 23.22
N PHE A 5 -0.89 -26.29 22.41
CA PHE A 5 -0.31 -26.29 21.07
C PHE A 5 -1.12 -25.41 20.10
N LEU A 6 -2.45 -25.45 20.18
CA LEU A 6 -3.33 -24.59 19.39
C LEU A 6 -3.18 -23.11 19.75
N LEU A 7 -3.04 -22.80 21.04
CA LEU A 7 -2.79 -21.43 21.52
C LEU A 7 -1.42 -20.90 21.07
N ALA A 8 -0.38 -21.75 21.11
CA ALA A 8 0.95 -21.38 20.63
C ALA A 8 0.96 -21.10 19.11
N LEU A 9 0.21 -21.89 18.32
CA LEU A 9 0.08 -21.66 16.87
C LEU A 9 -0.67 -20.35 16.56
N MET A 10 -1.76 -20.05 17.27
CA MET A 10 -2.45 -18.76 17.10
C MET A 10 -1.57 -17.56 17.45
N PHE A 11 -0.75 -17.69 18.50
CA PHE A 11 0.16 -16.63 18.93
C PHE A 11 1.26 -16.34 17.90
N MET A 12 1.80 -17.39 17.27
CA MET A 12 2.82 -17.27 16.21
C MET A 12 2.30 -16.57 14.94
N VAL A 13 1.03 -16.80 14.59
CA VAL A 13 0.40 -16.16 13.42
C VAL A 13 0.16 -14.67 13.67
N ALA A 14 -0.15 -14.28 14.91
CA ALA A 14 -0.42 -12.88 15.26
C ALA A 14 0.84 -11.98 15.19
N SER A 15 2.04 -12.54 15.38
CA SER A 15 3.29 -11.78 15.42
C SER A 15 3.87 -11.37 14.06
N ALA A 16 3.29 -11.80 12.94
CA ALA A 16 3.84 -11.58 11.60
C ALA A 16 3.29 -10.33 10.89
N SER A 17 3.10 -9.21 11.59
CA SER A 17 2.79 -7.94 10.95
C SER A 17 4.08 -7.30 10.44
N HIS A 18 4.46 -7.57 9.18
CA HIS A 18 5.40 -6.69 8.49
C HIS A 18 4.67 -5.39 8.15
N GLU A 19 5.07 -4.30 8.79
CA GLU A 19 4.61 -2.97 8.41
C GLU A 19 5.08 -2.67 6.98
N ALA A 20 4.15 -2.25 6.15
CA ALA A 20 4.38 -1.93 4.74
C ALA A 20 4.07 -0.46 4.49
N TYR A 21 4.97 0.23 3.80
CA TYR A 21 4.92 1.66 3.56
C TYR A 21 5.01 1.96 2.07
N CYS A 22 4.31 2.99 1.60
CA CYS A 22 4.59 3.54 0.26
C CYS A 22 6.06 3.97 0.18
N PRO A 23 6.72 3.89 -0.99
CA PRO A 23 8.04 4.47 -1.16
C PRO A 23 7.97 6.00 -1.10
N LYS A 24 9.15 6.63 -1.00
CA LYS A 24 9.27 8.08 -1.12
C LYS A 24 8.82 8.55 -2.50
N ARG A 25 8.05 9.63 -2.54
CA ARG A 25 7.53 10.23 -3.78
C ARG A 25 8.63 10.69 -4.72
N TYR A 26 8.38 10.54 -6.01
CA TYR A 26 9.26 11.08 -7.04
C TYR A 26 9.09 12.60 -7.17
N THR A 27 10.20 13.33 -7.39
CA THR A 27 10.23 14.81 -7.47
C THR A 27 10.27 15.36 -8.90
N TRP A 28 9.85 14.57 -9.88
CA TRP A 28 9.75 14.96 -11.29
C TRP A 28 8.65 15.98 -11.54
N VAL A 29 8.82 16.83 -12.56
CA VAL A 29 7.83 17.84 -12.93
C VAL A 29 6.57 17.16 -13.47
N CYS A 30 5.43 17.51 -12.89
CA CYS A 30 4.13 17.02 -13.34
C CYS A 30 3.46 18.04 -14.28
N VAL A 31 3.14 17.61 -15.50
CA VAL A 31 2.42 18.43 -16.48
C VAL A 31 0.92 18.13 -16.46
N ARG A 32 0.55 16.88 -16.19
CA ARG A 32 -0.84 16.41 -16.10
C ARG A 32 -0.93 15.28 -15.07
N SER A 33 -1.83 15.42 -14.11
CA SER A 33 -2.11 14.37 -13.12
C SER A 33 -3.02 13.30 -13.72
N ILE A 34 -2.64 12.03 -13.59
CA ILE A 34 -3.39 10.87 -14.05
C ILE A 34 -3.31 9.83 -12.92
N ASN A 35 -4.46 9.26 -12.53
CA ASN A 35 -4.47 8.19 -11.53
C ASN A 35 -4.50 6.84 -12.23
N GLU A 36 -3.51 6.01 -11.95
CA GLU A 36 -3.50 4.59 -12.31
C GLU A 36 -4.33 3.75 -11.34
N CYS A 37 -4.52 4.24 -10.11
CA CYS A 37 -5.26 3.55 -9.05
C CYS A 37 -6.02 4.53 -8.14
N CYS A 38 -7.05 4.03 -7.46
CA CYS A 38 -7.82 4.75 -6.46
C CYS A 38 -7.86 4.02 -5.11
N SER A 39 -7.41 2.78 -5.08
CA SER A 39 -7.32 1.90 -3.91
C SER A 39 -6.29 0.80 -4.17
N ASP A 40 -5.87 0.09 -3.13
CA ASP A 40 -4.98 -1.07 -3.30
C ASP A 40 -5.61 -2.19 -4.12
N ASP A 41 -6.95 -2.26 -4.19
CA ASP A 41 -7.67 -3.27 -4.96
C ASP A 41 -7.50 -3.07 -6.48
N ASP A 42 -7.08 -1.87 -6.90
CA ASP A 42 -6.73 -1.57 -8.29
C ASP A 42 -5.31 -2.04 -8.65
N CYS A 43 -4.53 -2.47 -7.66
CA CYS A 43 -3.11 -2.83 -7.82
C CYS A 43 -2.85 -4.34 -7.69
N ASP A 44 -1.70 -4.77 -8.20
CA ASP A 44 -1.26 -6.15 -8.08
C ASP A 44 -0.86 -6.51 -6.62
N ARG A 45 -0.79 -7.82 -6.33
CA ARG A 45 -0.38 -8.31 -5.01
C ARG A 45 0.97 -7.74 -4.58
N GLY A 46 1.02 -7.21 -3.37
CA GLY A 46 2.23 -6.64 -2.78
C GLY A 46 2.51 -5.18 -3.19
N GLN A 47 1.57 -4.56 -3.91
CA GLN A 47 1.58 -3.14 -4.21
C GLN A 47 0.52 -2.41 -3.38
N PHE A 48 0.79 -1.15 -3.07
CA PHE A 48 -0.19 -0.21 -2.56
C PHE A 48 -0.45 0.88 -3.61
N CYS A 49 -1.67 1.41 -3.59
CA CYS A 49 -1.96 2.63 -4.32
C CYS A 49 -1.36 3.81 -3.54
N CYS A 50 -0.33 4.43 -4.11
CA CYS A 50 0.45 5.47 -3.46
C CYS A 50 0.25 6.81 -4.17
N GLN A 51 0.16 7.88 -3.37
CA GLN A 51 0.06 9.24 -3.90
C GLN A 51 1.44 9.71 -4.37
N GLU A 52 1.56 9.99 -5.66
CA GLU A 52 2.73 10.55 -6.30
C GLU A 52 2.52 12.02 -6.68
N ASN A 53 3.57 12.65 -7.20
CA ASN A 53 3.48 14.04 -7.66
C ASN A 53 2.53 14.22 -8.86
N CYS A 54 2.24 13.15 -9.59
CA CYS A 54 1.50 13.21 -10.86
C CYS A 54 0.28 12.29 -10.88
N GLY A 55 -0.41 12.22 -9.74
CA GLY A 55 -1.57 11.37 -9.50
C GLY A 55 -1.20 10.18 -8.61
N ASN A 56 -1.97 9.11 -8.71
CA ASN A 56 -1.77 7.90 -7.92
C ASN A 56 -1.16 6.79 -8.79
N THR A 57 -0.19 6.06 -8.26
CA THR A 57 0.42 4.91 -8.95
C THR A 57 0.53 3.71 -8.04
N CYS A 58 0.47 2.52 -8.64
CA CYS A 58 0.68 1.28 -7.90
C CYS A 58 2.17 1.09 -7.64
N GLN A 59 2.56 1.05 -6.36
CA GLN A 59 3.96 0.97 -5.95
C GLN A 59 4.20 -0.25 -5.08
N PHE A 60 5.33 -0.93 -5.28
CA PHE A 60 5.77 -1.97 -4.35
C PHE A 60 6.08 -1.35 -2.99
N THR A 61 5.61 -2.01 -1.94
CA THR A 61 5.76 -1.51 -0.57
C THR A 61 7.19 -1.66 -0.08
N THR A 62 7.62 -0.74 0.77
CA THR A 62 8.87 -0.81 1.52
C THR A 62 8.60 -1.31 2.95
N SER A 63 9.57 -2.00 3.54
CA SER A 63 9.48 -2.53 4.92
C SER A 63 10.01 -1.57 5.97
N PHE A 64 10.28 -0.30 5.60
CA PHE A 64 10.80 0.74 6.48
C PHE A 64 9.97 2.01 6.28
N PRO A 65 9.77 2.82 7.33
CA PRO A 65 8.97 4.04 7.23
C PRO A 65 9.55 5.04 6.21
N THR A 66 8.68 5.67 5.45
CA THR A 66 9.01 6.77 4.52
C THR A 66 8.02 7.93 4.69
N ASP A 67 8.23 9.01 3.93
CA ASP A 67 7.29 10.12 3.77
C ASP A 67 6.24 9.88 2.66
N GLY A 68 6.25 8.70 2.04
CA GLY A 68 5.25 8.25 1.08
C GLY A 68 3.86 8.16 1.71
N SER A 69 2.83 8.42 0.91
CA SER A 69 1.44 8.40 1.40
C SER A 69 0.62 7.41 0.62
N LYS A 70 -0.07 6.53 1.34
CA LYS A 70 -1.04 5.60 0.78
C LYS A 70 -2.34 6.33 0.47
N VAL A 71 -2.96 5.99 -0.66
CA VAL A 71 -4.26 6.52 -1.08
C VAL A 71 -5.36 5.87 -0.24
N VAL A 72 -6.25 6.68 0.30
CA VAL A 72 -7.51 6.22 0.88
C VAL A 72 -8.58 6.42 -0.17
N PHE A 73 -9.35 5.38 -0.44
CA PHE A 73 -10.39 5.40 -1.48
C PHE A 73 -11.34 6.60 -1.29
N ASP A 74 -11.46 7.40 -2.34
CA ASP A 74 -12.47 8.46 -2.47
C ASP A 74 -13.33 8.15 -3.70
N LYS A 75 -14.65 8.21 -3.54
CA LYS A 75 -15.64 8.08 -4.61
C LYS A 75 -15.48 9.08 -5.76
N ARG A 76 -14.69 10.15 -5.58
CA ARG A 76 -14.34 11.13 -6.62
C ARG A 76 -13.10 10.75 -7.41
N CYS A 77 -12.35 9.74 -6.97
CA CYS A 77 -11.20 9.24 -7.69
C CYS A 77 -11.67 8.47 -8.94
N GLY A 78 -11.13 8.85 -10.10
CA GLY A 78 -11.29 8.12 -11.34
C GLY A 78 -9.94 7.62 -11.81
N VAL A 79 -9.89 6.37 -12.23
CA VAL A 79 -8.74 5.79 -12.94
C VAL A 79 -8.83 6.22 -14.40
N GLU A 80 -7.78 6.85 -14.92
CA GLU A 80 -7.67 7.24 -16.32
C GLU A 80 -6.71 6.26 -17.01
N ILE A 81 -7.25 5.41 -17.89
CA ILE A 81 -6.54 4.36 -18.64
C ILE A 81 -6.17 4.86 -20.04
#